data_AF-A0A9E1JYP7-F1
#
_entry.id   AF-A0A9E1JYP7-F1
#
_cell.length_a   1.000
_cell.length_b   1.000
_cell.length_c   1.000
_cell.angle_alpha   90.00
_cell.angle_beta   90.00
_cell.angle_gamma   90.00
#
_symmetry.space_group_name_H-M   'P 1'
#
loop_
_entity.id
_entity.type
_entity.pdbx_description
1 polymer ?
#
loop_
_entity_poly.entity_id
_entity_poly.type
_entity_poly.pdbx_seq_one_letter_code
_entity_poly.pdbx_strand_id
1 'polypeptide(L)'
;MKQIVFDIETIPDLDFGKKFLNLEGLNDEDIGKSMFFQQQQKTGIEFLPYDLHQIIAISILTNDSGNLDIKSLKLDKSYNEKSILLDAFKIHKESDILISWNGLMFDLPVLNCRSLKNLTKNTFLSGKHIDLKNLLSNNNINNISSLDRISKGLKYPGKKLSSGAKVWDLYLNGNIQEISDYCTIDVLNTYLLFVHYEFITGVISEGELHEKNTILKQFLESHEN
;
A
#
# COMPACT_ATOMS: atom_id res chain seq x y z
N MET A 1 3.21 14.54 17.33
CA MET A 1 3.21 14.60 15.85
C MET A 1 2.53 13.34 15.37
N LYS A 2 1.50 13.47 14.56
CA LYS A 2 0.69 12.36 14.09
C LYS A 2 1.22 11.84 12.78
N GLN A 3 1.69 10.61 12.79
CA GLN A 3 2.29 9.92 11.65
C GLN A 3 1.29 8.93 11.10
N ILE A 4 1.22 8.78 9.78
CA ILE A 4 0.51 7.67 9.16
C ILE A 4 1.45 6.88 8.24
N VAL A 5 1.37 5.56 8.33
CA VAL A 5 2.03 4.62 7.42
C VAL A 5 0.97 3.98 6.57
N PHE A 6 1.17 3.90 5.25
CA PHE A 6 0.18 3.33 4.34
C PHE A 6 0.82 2.48 3.24
N ASP A 7 -0.04 1.66 2.64
CA ASP A 7 0.22 0.83 1.45
C ASP A 7 -1.12 0.68 0.69
N ILE A 8 -1.07 0.36 -0.61
CA ILE A 8 -2.26 0.09 -1.43
C ILE A 8 -2.17 -1.26 -2.12
N GLU A 9 -3.32 -1.88 -2.36
CA GLU A 9 -3.44 -3.03 -3.24
C GLU A 9 -4.37 -2.75 -4.41
N THR A 10 -3.99 -3.27 -5.58
CA THR A 10 -4.63 -2.93 -6.86
C THR A 10 -4.88 -4.15 -7.73
N ILE A 11 -5.85 -4.00 -8.63
CA ILE A 11 -6.13 -4.93 -9.73
C ILE A 11 -6.10 -4.17 -11.06
N PRO A 12 -6.12 -4.85 -12.22
CA PRO A 12 -6.38 -4.19 -13.49
C PRO A 12 -7.72 -3.44 -13.48
N ASP A 13 -7.76 -2.24 -14.05
CA ASP A 13 -8.98 -1.47 -14.23
C ASP A 13 -9.88 -2.14 -15.29
N LEU A 14 -10.72 -3.08 -14.84
CA LEU A 14 -11.56 -3.89 -15.70
C LEU A 14 -12.57 -3.05 -16.48
N ASP A 15 -13.08 -1.97 -15.89
CA ASP A 15 -13.98 -1.04 -16.56
C ASP A 15 -13.29 -0.33 -17.73
N PHE A 16 -12.02 0.06 -17.54
CA PHE A 16 -11.22 0.62 -18.62
C PHE A 16 -10.97 -0.41 -19.72
N GLY A 17 -10.60 -1.64 -19.33
CA GLY A 17 -10.41 -2.76 -20.26
C GLY A 17 -11.64 -3.01 -21.14
N LYS A 18 -12.83 -3.11 -20.52
CA LYS A 18 -14.12 -3.30 -21.22
C LYS A 18 -14.37 -2.18 -22.22
N LYS A 19 -14.21 -0.91 -21.81
CA LYS A 19 -14.63 0.26 -22.60
C LYS A 19 -13.63 0.67 -23.68
N PHE A 20 -12.34 0.51 -23.45
CA PHE A 20 -11.31 1.17 -24.26
C PHE A 20 -10.26 0.21 -24.84
N LEU A 21 -10.24 -1.06 -24.43
CA LEU A 21 -9.29 -2.06 -24.95
C LEU A 21 -9.97 -3.17 -25.76
N ASN A 22 -11.23 -2.97 -26.17
CA ASN A 22 -12.04 -3.93 -26.92
C ASN A 22 -12.20 -5.28 -26.19
N LEU A 23 -12.31 -5.24 -24.85
CA LEU A 23 -12.47 -6.43 -24.01
C LEU A 23 -13.92 -6.58 -23.49
N GLU A 24 -14.87 -5.92 -24.13
CA GLU A 24 -16.29 -6.07 -23.82
C GLU A 24 -16.77 -7.51 -24.11
N GLY A 25 -17.66 -8.02 -23.26
CA GLY A 25 -18.21 -9.39 -23.38
C GLY A 25 -17.33 -10.49 -22.77
N LEU A 26 -16.11 -10.18 -22.37
CA LEU A 26 -15.25 -11.09 -21.61
C LEU A 26 -15.59 -11.07 -20.11
N ASN A 27 -15.31 -12.18 -19.42
CA ASN A 27 -15.36 -12.22 -17.96
C ASN A 27 -14.15 -11.48 -17.36
N ASP A 28 -14.22 -11.18 -16.06
CA ASP A 28 -13.18 -10.39 -15.38
C ASP A 28 -11.78 -11.04 -15.46
N GLU A 29 -11.70 -12.37 -15.36
CA GLU A 29 -10.45 -13.14 -15.50
C GLU A 29 -9.79 -12.91 -16.87
N ASP A 30 -10.56 -13.07 -17.95
CA ASP A 30 -10.09 -12.93 -19.32
C ASP A 30 -9.74 -11.48 -19.66
N ILE A 31 -10.43 -10.50 -19.07
CA ILE A 31 -10.09 -9.07 -19.21
C ILE A 31 -8.73 -8.80 -18.61
N GLY A 32 -8.51 -9.17 -17.34
CA GLY A 32 -7.23 -8.93 -16.67
C GLY A 32 -6.07 -9.62 -17.39
N LYS A 33 -6.25 -10.90 -17.76
CA LYS A 33 -5.26 -11.65 -18.57
C LYS A 33 -4.94 -10.96 -19.90
N SER A 34 -5.96 -10.48 -20.60
CA SER A 34 -5.79 -9.76 -21.87
C SER A 34 -5.03 -8.45 -21.66
N MET A 35 -5.31 -7.70 -20.59
CA MET A 35 -4.59 -6.47 -20.25
C MET A 35 -3.11 -6.73 -19.97
N PHE A 36 -2.78 -7.73 -19.14
CA PHE A 36 -1.39 -8.11 -18.86
C PHE A 36 -0.64 -8.55 -20.12
N PHE A 37 -1.29 -9.37 -20.96
CA PHE A 37 -0.71 -9.86 -22.21
C PHE A 37 -0.47 -8.73 -23.23
N GLN A 38 -1.43 -7.82 -23.41
CA GLN A 38 -1.26 -6.65 -24.28
C GLN A 38 -0.09 -5.77 -23.81
N GLN A 39 0.04 -5.57 -22.50
CA GLN A 39 1.15 -4.81 -21.92
C GLN A 39 2.50 -5.49 -22.13
N GLN A 40 2.58 -6.81 -21.91
CA GLN A 40 3.79 -7.59 -22.15
C GLN A 40 4.24 -7.55 -23.61
N GLN A 41 3.31 -7.64 -24.57
CA GLN A 41 3.63 -7.48 -25.98
C GLN A 41 4.19 -6.09 -26.30
N LYS A 42 3.69 -5.05 -25.64
CA LYS A 42 4.07 -3.65 -25.91
C LYS A 42 5.40 -3.26 -25.27
N THR A 43 5.67 -3.71 -24.05
CA THR A 43 6.79 -3.22 -23.23
C THR A 43 7.77 -4.30 -22.79
N GLY A 44 7.44 -5.58 -22.99
CA GLY A 44 8.23 -6.73 -22.54
C GLY A 44 8.00 -7.14 -21.09
N ILE A 45 7.15 -6.43 -20.34
CA ILE A 45 6.81 -6.75 -18.94
C ILE A 45 5.30 -6.74 -18.73
N GLU A 46 4.80 -7.52 -17.77
CA GLU A 46 3.36 -7.61 -17.46
C GLU A 46 2.85 -6.49 -16.55
N PHE A 47 3.76 -5.68 -15.99
CA PHE A 47 3.39 -4.59 -15.09
C PHE A 47 2.61 -3.50 -15.85
N LEU A 48 1.36 -3.27 -15.43
CA LEU A 48 0.47 -2.32 -16.07
C LEU A 48 0.92 -0.87 -15.81
N PRO A 49 0.66 0.06 -16.75
CA PRO A 49 0.76 1.49 -16.49
C PRO A 49 -0.13 1.91 -15.33
N TYR A 50 0.29 2.90 -14.52
CA TYR A 50 -0.40 3.30 -13.27
C TYR A 50 -1.88 3.68 -13.45
N ASP A 51 -2.24 4.22 -14.62
CA ASP A 51 -3.62 4.58 -14.96
C ASP A 51 -4.53 3.37 -15.25
N LEU A 52 -3.95 2.20 -15.53
CA LEU A 52 -4.66 0.93 -15.72
C LEU A 52 -4.79 0.11 -14.44
N HIS A 53 -4.41 0.66 -13.28
CA HIS A 53 -4.70 0.07 -11.98
C HIS A 53 -6.03 0.60 -11.44
N GLN A 54 -6.71 -0.23 -10.65
CA GLN A 54 -7.83 0.11 -9.79
C GLN A 54 -7.47 -0.24 -8.35
N ILE A 55 -7.70 0.67 -7.42
CA ILE A 55 -7.46 0.44 -5.99
C ILE A 55 -8.60 -0.39 -5.42
N ILE A 56 -8.22 -1.47 -4.73
CA ILE A 56 -9.16 -2.37 -4.06
C ILE A 56 -9.00 -2.41 -2.55
N ALA A 57 -7.82 -2.05 -2.04
CA ALA A 57 -7.57 -1.88 -0.62
C ALA A 57 -6.53 -0.78 -0.36
N ILE A 58 -6.66 -0.10 0.77
CA ILE A 58 -5.67 0.78 1.38
C ILE A 58 -5.64 0.46 2.87
N SER A 59 -4.48 0.07 3.38
CA SER A 59 -4.26 -0.05 4.82
C SER A 59 -3.51 1.16 5.35
N ILE A 60 -3.88 1.63 6.54
CA ILE A 60 -3.28 2.80 7.18
C ILE A 60 -3.09 2.51 8.66
N LEU A 61 -1.84 2.57 9.12
CA LEU A 61 -1.50 2.62 10.55
C LEU A 61 -1.29 4.09 10.93
N THR A 62 -2.06 4.56 11.90
CA THR A 62 -1.90 5.88 12.52
C THR A 62 -1.14 5.71 13.82
N ASN A 63 -0.09 6.51 14.01
CA ASN A 63 0.58 6.68 15.28
C ASN A 63 0.44 8.13 15.73
N ASP A 64 -0.42 8.36 16.72
CA ASP A 64 -0.54 9.66 17.37
C ASP A 64 0.12 9.62 18.74
N SER A 65 1.40 9.97 18.76
CA SER A 65 2.16 10.14 20.01
C SER A 65 2.16 8.87 20.90
N GLY A 66 2.23 7.70 20.27
CA GLY A 66 2.20 6.38 20.93
C GLY A 66 0.84 5.70 20.91
N ASN A 67 -0.24 6.43 20.58
CA ASN A 67 -1.56 5.83 20.37
C ASN A 67 -1.66 5.28 18.95
N LEU A 68 -1.74 3.95 18.82
CA LEU A 68 -1.82 3.26 17.54
C LEU A 68 -3.29 2.97 17.17
N ASP A 69 -3.62 3.20 15.90
CA ASP A 69 -4.89 2.80 15.28
C ASP A 69 -4.59 2.24 13.88
N ILE A 70 -5.27 1.16 13.48
CA ILE A 70 -5.09 0.56 12.16
C ILE A 70 -6.43 0.46 11.43
N LYS A 71 -6.47 0.98 10.20
CA LYS A 71 -7.66 0.95 9.35
C LYS A 71 -7.34 0.26 8.04
N SER A 72 -8.20 -0.69 7.69
CA SER A 72 -8.17 -1.42 6.44
C SER A 72 -9.39 -1.03 5.60
N LEU A 73 -9.20 -0.12 4.65
CA LEU A 73 -10.24 0.35 3.74
C LEU A 73 -10.22 -0.52 2.49
N LYS A 74 -11.26 -1.31 2.24
CA LYS A 74 -11.27 -2.30 1.15
C LYS A 74 -12.62 -2.36 0.46
N LEU A 75 -12.65 -2.87 -0.77
CA LEU A 75 -13.90 -3.06 -1.49
C LEU A 75 -14.84 -3.99 -0.72
N ASP A 76 -16.09 -3.59 -0.65
CA ASP A 76 -17.21 -4.38 -0.13
C ASP A 76 -18.49 -3.98 -0.91
N LYS A 77 -19.58 -4.71 -0.72
CA LYS A 77 -20.87 -4.50 -1.40
C LYS A 77 -21.37 -3.05 -1.33
N SER A 78 -21.10 -2.35 -0.22
CA SER A 78 -21.50 -0.96 0.00
C SER A 78 -20.34 0.04 -0.06
N TYR A 79 -19.11 -0.44 -0.28
CA TYR A 79 -17.90 0.37 -0.16
C TYR A 79 -17.05 0.25 -1.42
N ASN A 80 -17.11 1.29 -2.25
CA ASN A 80 -16.42 1.34 -3.54
C ASN A 80 -15.08 2.07 -3.45
N GLU A 81 -14.31 2.06 -4.54
CA GLU A 81 -13.01 2.74 -4.62
C GLU A 81 -13.09 4.23 -4.25
N LYS A 82 -14.14 4.94 -4.69
CA LYS A 82 -14.29 6.37 -4.35
C LYS A 82 -14.43 6.57 -2.85
N SER A 83 -15.17 5.71 -2.16
CA SER A 83 -15.29 5.75 -0.69
C SER A 83 -13.94 5.46 -0.02
N ILE A 84 -13.21 4.45 -0.47
CA ILE A 84 -11.85 4.13 0.00
C ILE A 84 -10.94 5.36 -0.09
N LEU A 85 -10.90 6.01 -1.25
CA LEU A 85 -10.08 7.21 -1.49
C LEU A 85 -10.47 8.36 -0.56
N LEU A 86 -11.77 8.66 -0.44
CA LEU A 86 -12.25 9.77 0.39
C LEU A 86 -11.87 9.59 1.86
N ASP A 87 -12.03 8.39 2.40
CA ASP A 87 -11.71 8.12 3.81
C ASP A 87 -10.19 8.10 4.05
N ALA A 88 -9.40 7.52 3.13
CA ALA A 88 -7.95 7.57 3.20
C ALA A 88 -7.43 9.02 3.20
N PHE A 89 -7.94 9.86 2.29
CA PHE A 89 -7.54 11.27 2.20
C PHE A 89 -8.00 12.09 3.40
N LYS A 90 -9.14 11.75 4.00
CA LYS A 90 -9.60 12.35 5.26
C LYS A 90 -8.67 11.98 6.41
N ILE A 91 -8.22 10.73 6.52
CA ILE A 91 -7.26 10.30 7.54
C ILE A 91 -5.93 11.05 7.39
N HIS A 92 -5.37 11.11 6.17
CA HIS A 92 -4.13 11.82 5.90
C HIS A 92 -4.22 13.33 6.15
N LYS A 93 -5.37 13.95 5.89
CA LYS A 93 -5.57 15.40 6.14
C LYS A 93 -5.31 15.77 7.59
N GLU A 94 -5.57 14.85 8.51
CA GLU A 94 -5.38 15.03 9.95
C GLU A 94 -4.01 14.50 10.43
N SER A 95 -3.05 14.27 9.53
CA SER A 95 -1.70 13.77 9.83
C SER A 95 -0.63 14.81 9.49
N ASP A 96 0.50 14.73 10.19
CA ASP A 96 1.66 15.60 9.97
C ASP A 96 2.67 15.00 8.98
N ILE A 97 2.78 13.66 8.96
CA ILE A 97 3.73 12.93 8.12
C ILE A 97 3.06 11.69 7.52
N LEU A 98 3.18 11.57 6.20
CA LEU A 98 2.90 10.36 5.44
C LEU A 98 4.17 9.51 5.30
N ILE A 99 4.08 8.21 5.53
CA ILE A 99 5.20 7.28 5.44
C ILE A 99 4.79 6.11 4.56
N SER A 100 5.67 5.67 3.65
CA SER A 100 5.46 4.46 2.86
C SER A 100 6.76 3.78 2.47
N TRP A 101 6.65 2.60 1.88
CA TRP A 101 7.77 1.91 1.26
C TRP A 101 7.62 1.92 -0.26
N ASN A 102 8.48 2.64 -0.99
CA ASN A 102 8.44 2.74 -2.45
C ASN A 102 7.17 3.40 -3.02
N GLY A 103 6.44 4.17 -2.20
CA GLY A 103 5.20 4.80 -2.61
C GLY A 103 5.36 5.88 -3.68
N LEU A 104 6.54 6.50 -3.81
CA LEU A 104 6.79 7.44 -4.92
C LEU A 104 6.76 6.75 -6.29
N MET A 105 7.11 5.47 -6.34
CA MET A 105 7.24 4.71 -7.60
C MET A 105 5.98 3.92 -7.97
N PHE A 106 5.01 3.82 -7.07
CA PHE A 106 3.79 3.05 -7.34
C PHE A 106 2.55 3.67 -6.70
N ASP A 107 2.47 3.68 -5.37
CA ASP A 107 1.25 4.01 -4.63
C ASP A 107 0.73 5.41 -4.94
N LEU A 108 1.60 6.42 -4.87
CA LEU A 108 1.23 7.81 -5.12
C LEU A 108 0.88 8.06 -6.60
N PRO A 109 1.67 7.59 -7.60
CA PRO A 109 1.25 7.63 -9.00
C PRO A 109 -0.14 7.04 -9.25
N VAL A 110 -0.44 5.85 -8.70
CA VAL A 110 -1.77 5.23 -8.83
C VAL A 110 -2.84 6.08 -8.16
N LEU A 111 -2.64 6.50 -6.90
CA LEU A 111 -3.57 7.37 -6.18
C LEU A 111 -3.87 8.66 -6.94
N ASN A 112 -2.87 9.25 -7.60
CA ASN A 112 -3.04 10.44 -8.43
C ASN A 112 -3.95 10.17 -9.63
N CYS A 113 -3.69 9.12 -10.40
CA CYS A 113 -4.53 8.70 -11.52
C CYS A 113 -5.96 8.40 -11.06
N ARG A 114 -6.13 7.67 -9.95
CA ARG A 114 -7.45 7.32 -9.42
C ARG A 114 -8.23 8.51 -8.89
N SER A 115 -7.53 9.50 -8.33
CA SER A 115 -8.17 10.73 -7.86
C SER A 115 -8.70 11.58 -9.00
N LEU A 116 -7.96 11.65 -10.10
CA LEU A 116 -8.43 12.30 -11.34
C LEU A 116 -9.68 11.58 -11.88
N LYS A 117 -9.65 10.24 -11.96
CA LYS A 117 -10.79 9.45 -12.47
C LYS A 117 -12.04 9.58 -11.57
N ASN A 118 -11.87 9.57 -10.25
CA ASN A 118 -12.98 9.59 -9.29
C ASN A 118 -13.43 11.00 -8.86
N LEU A 119 -12.76 12.06 -9.35
CA LEU A 119 -12.99 13.47 -8.99
C LEU A 119 -12.90 13.69 -7.47
N THR A 120 -11.87 13.14 -6.84
CA THR A 120 -11.63 13.26 -5.40
C THR A 120 -10.45 14.18 -5.12
N LYS A 121 -10.55 14.99 -4.05
CA LYS A 121 -9.44 15.83 -3.61
C LYS A 121 -8.37 14.96 -2.95
N ASN A 122 -7.26 14.75 -3.64
CA ASN A 122 -6.14 13.98 -3.12
C ASN A 122 -5.28 14.81 -2.16
N THR A 123 -5.38 14.55 -0.85
CA THR A 123 -4.55 15.23 0.14
C THR A 123 -3.11 14.71 0.15
N PHE A 124 -2.85 13.48 -0.33
CA PHE A 124 -1.51 12.87 -0.36
C PHE A 124 -0.55 13.59 -1.33
N LEU A 125 -1.08 14.41 -2.25
CA LEU A 125 -0.28 15.30 -3.12
C LEU A 125 0.41 16.44 -2.37
N SER A 126 0.09 16.64 -1.09
CA SER A 126 0.59 17.75 -0.28
C SER A 126 1.04 17.25 1.10
N GLY A 127 1.89 18.01 1.78
CA GLY A 127 2.40 17.64 3.10
C GLY A 127 3.77 16.96 3.06
N LYS A 128 4.22 16.48 4.21
CA LYS A 128 5.52 15.83 4.35
C LYS A 128 5.36 14.33 4.10
N HIS A 129 6.09 13.82 3.11
CA HIS A 129 6.15 12.39 2.80
C HIS A 129 7.55 11.84 3.03
N ILE A 130 7.63 10.68 3.68
CA ILE A 130 8.85 9.88 3.86
C ILE A 130 8.64 8.56 3.12
N ASP A 131 9.19 8.44 1.92
CA ASP A 131 9.36 7.16 1.25
C ASP A 131 10.65 6.50 1.75
N LEU A 132 10.50 5.46 2.59
CA LEU A 132 11.62 4.76 3.22
C LEU A 132 12.56 4.13 2.21
N LYS A 133 12.03 3.57 1.11
CA LYS A 133 12.88 2.92 0.11
C LYS A 133 13.71 3.96 -0.62
N ASN A 134 13.11 5.09 -1.00
CA ASN A 134 13.83 6.20 -1.60
C ASN A 134 14.90 6.76 -0.65
N LEU A 135 14.55 6.96 0.62
CA LEU A 135 15.43 7.52 1.64
C LEU A 135 16.63 6.62 1.94
N LEU A 136 16.37 5.35 2.28
CA LEU A 136 17.41 4.39 2.66
C LEU A 136 18.33 4.00 1.50
N SER A 137 17.87 4.20 0.26
CA SER A 137 18.66 3.91 -0.94
C SER A 137 19.44 5.10 -1.48
N ASN A 138 19.44 6.25 -0.77
CA ASN A 138 20.03 7.51 -1.23
C ASN A 138 19.51 7.94 -2.61
N ASN A 139 18.19 7.87 -2.80
CA ASN A 139 17.48 8.19 -4.05
C ASN A 139 17.77 7.25 -5.24
N ASN A 140 18.40 6.10 -5.01
CA ASN A 140 18.54 5.06 -6.03
C ASN A 140 17.93 3.76 -5.52
N ILE A 141 16.62 3.63 -5.67
CA ILE A 141 15.80 2.52 -5.16
C ILE A 141 16.27 1.13 -5.56
N ASN A 142 17.08 0.99 -6.61
CA ASN A 142 17.65 -0.28 -7.06
C ASN A 142 18.80 -0.76 -6.17
N ASN A 143 19.37 0.13 -5.34
CA ASN A 143 20.44 -0.19 -4.39
C ASN A 143 19.93 -0.88 -3.12
N ILE A 144 18.62 -0.93 -2.90
CA ILE A 144 18.02 -1.55 -1.73
C ILE A 144 17.06 -2.67 -2.13
N SER A 145 17.05 -3.73 -1.34
CA SER A 145 16.19 -4.89 -1.55
C SER A 145 14.70 -4.59 -1.31
N SER A 146 13.83 -5.57 -1.53
CA SER A 146 12.39 -5.46 -1.24
C SER A 146 12.10 -5.30 0.26
N LEU A 147 10.90 -4.79 0.59
CA LEU A 147 10.38 -4.73 1.96
C LEU A 147 10.52 -6.08 2.66
N ASP A 148 10.08 -7.16 1.99
CA ASP A 148 10.16 -8.52 2.52
C ASP A 148 11.57 -8.91 2.96
N ARG A 149 12.56 -8.68 2.10
CA ARG A 149 13.94 -9.10 2.35
C ARG A 149 14.58 -8.28 3.46
N ILE A 150 14.33 -6.96 3.50
CA ILE A 150 14.83 -6.10 4.56
C ILE A 150 14.17 -6.44 5.91
N SER A 151 12.85 -6.59 5.94
CA SER A 151 12.11 -6.99 7.14
C SER A 151 12.62 -8.32 7.70
N LYS A 152 12.76 -9.36 6.87
CA LYS A 152 13.30 -10.66 7.29
C LYS A 152 14.75 -10.54 7.80
N GLY A 153 15.57 -9.71 7.16
CA GLY A 153 16.93 -9.41 7.60
C GLY A 153 17.00 -8.82 9.02
N LEU A 154 15.99 -8.03 9.40
CA LEU A 154 15.83 -7.47 10.74
C LEU A 154 15.03 -8.37 11.69
N LYS A 155 14.70 -9.61 11.28
CA LYS A 155 13.88 -10.57 12.02
C LYS A 155 12.45 -10.09 12.27
N TYR A 156 11.94 -9.17 11.46
CA TYR A 156 10.53 -8.83 11.39
C TYR A 156 9.77 -9.86 10.55
N PRO A 157 8.43 -9.92 10.63
CA PRO A 157 7.64 -10.97 9.97
C PRO A 157 7.88 -11.07 8.45
N GLY A 158 8.15 -9.94 7.79
CA GLY A 158 8.23 -9.88 6.33
C GLY A 158 6.85 -10.07 5.69
N LYS A 159 6.84 -10.30 4.37
CA LYS A 159 5.61 -10.59 3.62
C LYS A 159 5.22 -12.05 3.80
N LYS A 160 3.94 -12.30 4.11
CA LYS A 160 3.35 -13.65 4.02
C LYS A 160 3.25 -14.14 2.58
N LEU A 161 3.00 -13.23 1.63
CA LEU A 161 2.92 -13.51 0.19
C LEU A 161 4.01 -12.80 -0.62
N SER A 162 4.58 -13.51 -1.59
CA SER A 162 5.79 -13.10 -2.30
C SER A 162 5.57 -12.29 -3.58
N SER A 163 4.33 -12.07 -4.07
CA SER A 163 4.11 -11.33 -5.33
C SER A 163 2.69 -10.78 -5.53
N GLY A 164 2.58 -9.67 -6.28
CA GLY A 164 1.31 -9.06 -6.71
C GLY A 164 0.50 -9.90 -7.71
N ALA A 165 1.12 -10.89 -8.37
CA ALA A 165 0.39 -11.88 -9.18
C ALA A 165 -0.69 -12.62 -8.37
N LYS A 166 -0.44 -12.80 -7.06
CA LYS A 166 -1.40 -13.42 -6.15
C LYS A 166 -2.58 -12.51 -5.81
N VAL A 167 -2.45 -11.18 -5.90
CA VAL A 167 -3.56 -10.25 -5.65
C VAL A 167 -4.65 -10.43 -6.70
N TRP A 168 -4.26 -10.62 -7.97
CA TRP A 168 -5.19 -10.92 -9.05
C TRP A 168 -5.94 -12.24 -8.81
N ASP A 169 -5.22 -13.31 -8.49
CA ASP A 169 -5.83 -14.61 -8.20
C ASP A 169 -6.78 -14.54 -7.00
N LEU A 170 -6.40 -13.83 -5.94
CA LEU A 170 -7.26 -13.63 -4.77
C LEU A 170 -8.51 -12.83 -5.12
N TYR A 171 -8.38 -11.81 -5.97
CA TYR A 171 -9.52 -11.03 -6.43
C TYR A 171 -10.51 -11.90 -7.21
N LEU A 172 -10.02 -12.73 -8.13
CA LEU A 172 -10.87 -13.66 -8.90
C LEU A 172 -11.59 -14.67 -8.01
N ASN A 173 -10.97 -15.07 -6.89
CA ASN A 173 -11.58 -15.95 -5.89
C ASN A 173 -12.50 -15.21 -4.90
N GLY A 174 -12.64 -13.88 -5.00
CA GLY A 174 -13.43 -13.07 -4.08
C GLY A 174 -12.80 -12.85 -2.70
N ASN A 175 -11.52 -13.16 -2.54
CA ASN A 175 -10.79 -13.10 -1.26
C ASN A 175 -10.29 -11.67 -0.94
N ILE A 176 -11.17 -10.68 -0.98
CA ILE A 176 -10.82 -9.26 -0.74
C ILE A 176 -10.27 -9.03 0.69
N GLN A 177 -10.78 -9.77 1.67
CA GLN A 177 -10.26 -9.72 3.03
C GLN A 177 -8.79 -10.13 3.08
N GLU A 178 -8.41 -11.20 2.38
CA GLU A 178 -7.04 -11.69 2.36
C GLU A 178 -6.08 -10.67 1.72
N ILE A 179 -6.52 -10.02 0.63
CA ILE A 179 -5.77 -8.92 0.00
C ILE A 179 -5.55 -7.78 0.99
N SER A 180 -6.59 -7.40 1.73
CA SER A 180 -6.51 -6.37 2.75
C SER A 180 -5.59 -6.76 3.91
N ASP A 181 -5.55 -8.04 4.29
CA ASP A 181 -4.63 -8.53 5.32
C ASP A 181 -3.17 -8.43 4.85
N TYR A 182 -2.89 -8.68 3.56
CA TYR A 182 -1.55 -8.48 2.99
C TYR A 182 -1.11 -7.03 3.01
N CYS A 183 -1.98 -6.13 2.55
CA CYS A 183 -1.73 -4.68 2.61
C CYS A 183 -1.43 -4.22 4.05
N THR A 184 -2.19 -4.76 5.02
CA THR A 184 -1.99 -4.48 6.45
C THR A 184 -0.64 -4.97 6.95
N ILE A 185 -0.20 -6.16 6.55
CA ILE A 185 1.12 -6.69 6.90
C ILE A 185 2.24 -5.83 6.31
N ASP A 186 2.08 -5.30 5.09
CA ASP A 186 3.06 -4.40 4.47
C ASP A 186 3.16 -3.06 5.20
N VAL A 187 2.04 -2.50 5.65
CA VAL A 187 2.01 -1.32 6.51
C VAL A 187 2.74 -1.57 7.83
N LEU A 188 2.47 -2.70 8.49
CA LEU A 188 3.11 -3.04 9.77
C LEU A 188 4.64 -3.22 9.61
N ASN A 189 5.08 -3.89 8.56
CA ASN A 189 6.50 -4.02 8.24
C ASN A 189 7.12 -2.64 7.94
N THR A 190 6.44 -1.79 7.18
CA THR A 190 6.90 -0.43 6.86
C THR A 190 7.04 0.41 8.13
N TYR A 191 6.10 0.30 9.08
CA TYR A 191 6.19 0.98 10.38
C TYR A 191 7.39 0.49 11.19
N LEU A 192 7.61 -0.82 11.28
CA LEU A 192 8.79 -1.37 11.97
C LEU A 192 10.11 -0.87 11.36
N LEU A 193 10.20 -0.79 10.03
CA LEU A 193 11.35 -0.21 9.35
C LEU A 193 11.48 1.29 9.62
N PHE A 194 10.38 2.03 9.69
CA PHE A 194 10.39 3.46 10.03
C PHE A 194 10.94 3.69 11.44
N VAL A 195 10.47 2.94 12.44
CA VAL A 195 10.97 3.03 13.82
C VAL A 195 12.46 2.66 13.88
N HIS A 196 12.88 1.62 13.13
CA HIS A 196 14.30 1.28 13.04
C HIS A 196 15.13 2.38 12.38
N TYR A 197 14.57 3.04 11.36
CA TYR A 197 15.18 4.21 10.73
C TYR A 197 15.35 5.39 11.72
N GLU A 198 14.33 5.68 12.53
CA GLU A 198 14.43 6.69 13.59
C GLU A 198 15.57 6.36 14.58
N PHE A 199 15.76 5.08 14.91
CA PHE A 199 16.85 4.64 15.79
C PHE A 199 18.24 4.86 15.17
N ILE A 200 18.48 4.36 13.95
CA ILE A 200 19.81 4.46 13.32
C ILE A 200 20.20 5.90 12.97
N THR A 201 19.23 6.82 12.92
CA THR A 201 19.47 8.26 12.70
C THR A 201 19.57 9.05 14.01
N GLY A 202 19.44 8.39 15.17
CA GLY A 202 19.54 9.02 16.49
C GLY A 202 18.33 9.87 16.87
N VAL A 203 17.21 9.75 16.16
CA VAL A 203 15.94 10.42 16.51
C VAL A 203 15.35 9.80 17.78
N ILE A 204 15.52 8.48 17.95
CA ILE A 204 15.13 7.75 19.15
C ILE A 204 16.29 6.92 19.71
N SER A 205 16.26 6.68 21.00
CA SER A 205 17.16 5.79 21.73
C SER A 205 16.82 4.31 21.53
N GLU A 206 17.73 3.42 21.92
CA GLU A 206 17.48 1.97 21.92
C GLU A 206 16.32 1.59 22.85
N GLY A 207 16.18 2.28 24.00
CA GLY A 207 15.06 2.08 24.92
C GLY A 207 13.72 2.42 24.28
N GLU A 208 13.63 3.54 23.58
CA GLU A 208 12.43 3.96 22.84
C GLU A 208 12.12 3.03 21.65
N LEU A 209 13.14 2.50 20.96
CA LEU A 209 12.95 1.46 19.95
C LEU A 209 12.29 0.22 20.56
N HIS A 210 12.77 -0.25 21.71
CA HIS A 210 12.18 -1.40 22.40
C HIS A 210 10.74 -1.13 22.87
N GLU A 211 10.50 0.06 23.43
CA GLU A 211 9.17 0.50 23.87
C GLU A 211 8.18 0.53 22.70
N LYS A 212 8.51 1.20 21.58
CA LYS A 212 7.65 1.27 20.39
C LYS A 212 7.32 -0.11 19.83
N ASN A 213 8.28 -1.03 19.81
CA ASN A 213 8.05 -2.42 19.37
C ASN A 213 7.11 -3.16 20.34
N THR A 214 7.25 -2.91 21.65
CA THR A 214 6.37 -3.49 22.67
C THR A 214 4.94 -2.97 22.55
N ILE A 215 4.77 -1.65 22.35
CA ILE A 215 3.47 -1.02 22.12
C ILE A 215 2.80 -1.64 20.88
N LEU A 216 3.53 -1.79 19.77
CA LEU A 216 2.98 -2.43 18.57
C LEU A 216 2.54 -3.86 18.85
N LYS A 217 3.34 -4.63 19.58
CA LYS A 217 3.02 -6.01 19.92
C LYS A 217 1.74 -6.10 20.76
N GLN A 218 1.62 -5.29 21.80
CA GLN A 218 0.43 -5.21 22.65
C GLN A 218 -0.81 -4.75 21.86
N PHE A 219 -0.63 -3.78 20.97
CA PHE A 219 -1.68 -3.32 20.07
C PHE A 219 -2.21 -4.48 19.21
N LEU A 220 -1.33 -5.27 18.58
CA LEU A 220 -1.73 -6.42 17.76
C LEU A 220 -2.41 -7.52 18.59
N GLU A 221 -1.89 -7.85 19.78
CA GLU A 221 -2.50 -8.84 20.69
C GLU A 221 -3.92 -8.45 21.13
N SER A 222 -4.20 -7.15 21.26
CA SER A 222 -5.54 -6.64 21.58
C SER A 222 -6.54 -6.68 20.41
N HIS A 223 -6.05 -6.81 19.16
CA HIS A 223 -6.87 -6.84 17.93
C HIS A 223 -7.09 -8.26 17.39
N GLU A 224 -6.44 -9.28 17.98
CA GLU A 224 -6.66 -10.69 17.66
C GLU A 224 -7.85 -11.32 18.44
N ASN A 225 -8.47 -10.58 19.37
CA ASN A 225 -9.67 -10.97 20.13
C ASN A 225 -10.92 -10.22 19.65
#